data_AF-A0A377WAZ4-F1
#
_entry.id   AF-A0A377WAZ4-F1
#
_cell.length_a   1.000
_cell.length_b   1.000
_cell.length_c   1.000
_cell.angle_alpha   90.00
_cell.angle_beta   90.00
_cell.angle_gamma   90.00
#
_symmetry.space_group_name_H-M   'P 1'
#
loop_
_entity.id
_entity.type
_entity.pdbx_description
1 polymer ?
#
loop_
_entity_poly.entity_id
_entity_poly.type
_entity_poly.pdbx_seq_one_letter_code
_entity_poly.pdbx_strand_id
1 'polypeptide(L)'
;MVRENQLEYEITSGKYRPYDGGVDETPFTQATATYGVSSSLTLYGGMQAASRYQALSTGLGYNLGELGAASADVTQAWSKKKDDEKTSGQSWRVRYGKNIVEKLAPMSPSRATAIPPAGFNTLSEVLDSYSNDGNYTSRSLRQSHQT
;
A
#
# COMPACT_ATOMS: atom_id res chain seq x y z
N MET A 1 -5.97 13.17 3.32
CA MET A 1 -7.39 13.51 3.52
C MET A 1 -7.72 14.63 2.55
N VAL A 2 -8.93 14.64 2.00
CA VAL A 2 -9.40 15.69 1.07
C VAL A 2 -10.47 16.54 1.76
N ARG A 3 -10.73 17.75 1.25
CA ARG A 3 -11.74 18.64 1.82
C ARG A 3 -13.15 18.09 1.58
N GLU A 4 -14.10 18.59 2.36
CA GLU A 4 -15.52 18.27 2.19
C GLU A 4 -15.98 18.53 0.75
N ASN A 5 -16.75 17.59 0.21
CA ASN A 5 -17.29 17.60 -1.15
C ASN A 5 -16.21 17.65 -2.26
N GLN A 6 -14.97 17.27 -1.94
CA GLN A 6 -13.87 17.16 -2.89
C GLN A 6 -13.64 15.69 -3.27
N LEU A 7 -13.56 15.43 -4.57
CA LEU A 7 -13.14 14.15 -5.13
C LEU A 7 -11.74 14.31 -5.74
N GLU A 8 -10.81 13.51 -5.25
CA GLU A 8 -9.48 13.35 -5.84
C GLU A 8 -9.40 11.95 -6.45
N TYR A 9 -8.92 11.86 -7.68
CA TYR A 9 -8.74 10.58 -8.36
C TYR A 9 -7.36 10.56 -9.03
N GLU A 10 -6.73 9.40 -9.00
CA GLU A 10 -5.46 9.15 -9.65
C GLU A 10 -5.57 7.87 -10.45
N ILE A 11 -5.11 7.91 -11.70
CA ILE A 11 -5.05 6.73 -12.56
C ILE A 11 -3.63 6.65 -13.10
N THR A 12 -2.99 5.53 -12.86
CA THR A 12 -1.62 5.25 -13.27
C THR A 12 -1.61 3.96 -14.07
N SER A 13 -1.09 4.00 -15.30
CA SER A 13 -0.94 2.81 -16.14
C SER A 13 0.46 2.78 -16.74
N GLY A 14 1.06 1.60 -16.76
CA GLY A 14 2.43 1.44 -17.24
C GLY A 14 2.81 -0.02 -17.35
N LYS A 15 4.08 -0.25 -17.65
CA LYS A 15 4.67 -1.59 -17.67
C LYS A 15 5.67 -1.70 -16.53
N TYR A 16 5.61 -2.80 -15.80
CA TYR A 16 6.68 -3.12 -14.85
C TYR A 16 7.94 -3.49 -15.65
N ARG A 17 9.01 -2.73 -15.44
CA ARG A 17 10.34 -3.00 -16.00
C ARG A 17 11.27 -3.44 -14.87
N PRO A 18 11.63 -4.73 -14.80
CA PRO A 18 12.63 -5.19 -13.85
C PRO A 18 14.02 -4.70 -14.26
N TYR A 19 14.90 -4.58 -13.27
CA TYR A 19 16.29 -4.15 -13.47
C TYR A 19 17.15 -5.24 -14.14
N ASP A 20 16.76 -6.51 -13.99
CA ASP A 20 17.35 -7.67 -14.65
C ASP A 20 16.37 -8.22 -15.69
N GLY A 21 16.82 -8.45 -16.92
CA GLY A 21 16.01 -8.73 -18.11
C GLY A 21 15.28 -10.09 -18.15
N GLY A 22 14.94 -10.68 -17.00
CA GLY A 22 14.40 -12.04 -16.87
C GLY A 22 12.89 -12.16 -16.59
N VAL A 23 12.16 -11.06 -16.35
CA VAL A 23 10.72 -11.10 -16.03
C VAL A 23 9.90 -10.43 -17.15
N ASP A 24 8.89 -11.14 -17.65
CA ASP A 24 7.94 -10.66 -18.68
C ASP A 24 7.40 -9.26 -18.34
N GLU A 25 7.55 -8.31 -19.27
CA GLU A 25 6.98 -6.96 -19.17
C GLU A 25 5.47 -7.05 -18.89
N THR A 26 5.07 -6.88 -17.63
CA THR A 26 3.67 -7.01 -17.25
C THR A 26 3.03 -5.63 -17.21
N PRO A 27 2.04 -5.35 -18.08
CA PRO A 27 1.27 -4.11 -17.96
C PRO A 27 0.48 -4.13 -16.66
N PHE A 28 0.46 -3.00 -15.97
CA PHE A 28 -0.34 -2.77 -14.79
C PHE A 28 -1.12 -1.46 -14.92
N THR A 29 -2.27 -1.44 -14.28
CA THR A 29 -3.10 -0.26 -14.12
C THR A 29 -3.52 -0.17 -12.67
N GLN A 30 -3.37 1.01 -12.07
CA GLN A 30 -3.83 1.35 -10.75
C GLN A 30 -4.77 2.54 -10.86
N ALA A 31 -5.86 2.51 -10.12
CA ALA A 31 -6.76 3.64 -9.96
C ALA A 31 -7.06 3.82 -8.49
N THR A 32 -6.96 5.05 -7.99
CA THR A 32 -7.35 5.42 -6.63
C THR A 32 -8.33 6.58 -6.69
N ALA A 33 -9.24 6.62 -5.74
CA ALA A 33 -10.24 7.66 -5.60
C ALA A 33 -10.43 7.94 -4.11
N THR A 34 -10.42 9.22 -3.76
CA THR A 34 -10.59 9.71 -2.40
C THR A 34 -11.68 10.76 -2.39
N TYR A 35 -12.70 10.56 -1.57
CA TYR A 35 -13.87 11.44 -1.50
C TYR A 35 -14.08 11.99 -0.09
N GLY A 36 -14.15 13.31 0.03
CA GLY A 36 -14.47 13.99 1.29
C GLY A 36 -15.97 14.04 1.51
N VAL A 37 -16.50 13.11 2.30
CA VAL A 37 -17.94 13.03 2.61
C VAL A 37 -18.38 14.19 3.49
N SER A 38 -17.55 14.59 4.45
CA SER A 38 -17.81 15.71 5.36
C SER A 38 -16.50 16.40 5.74
N SER A 39 -16.59 17.50 6.49
CA SER A 39 -15.42 18.20 7.06
C SER A 39 -14.46 17.29 7.83
N SER A 40 -14.97 16.17 8.35
CA SER A 40 -14.21 15.24 9.20
C SER A 40 -14.08 13.85 8.62
N LEU A 41 -14.86 13.45 7.60
CA LEU A 41 -14.84 12.11 7.04
C LEU A 41 -14.35 12.10 5.60
N THR A 42 -13.33 11.28 5.35
CA THR A 42 -12.84 10.99 4.01
C THR A 42 -12.99 9.49 3.73
N LEU A 43 -13.53 9.13 2.59
CA LEU A 43 -13.52 7.77 2.07
C LEU A 43 -12.37 7.62 1.07
N TYR A 44 -11.73 6.47 1.09
CA TYR A 44 -10.66 6.09 0.18
C TYR A 44 -11.02 4.76 -0.47
N GLY A 45 -10.80 4.68 -1.78
CA GLY A 45 -10.92 3.45 -2.54
C GLY A 45 -9.81 3.38 -3.56
N GLY A 46 -9.33 2.18 -3.85
CA GLY A 46 -8.35 1.99 -4.91
C GLY A 46 -8.34 0.57 -5.41
N MET A 47 -8.03 0.40 -6.68
CA MET A 47 -7.86 -0.90 -7.31
C MET A 47 -6.56 -0.94 -8.09
N GLN A 48 -6.00 -2.12 -8.19
CA GLN A 48 -4.82 -2.39 -9.00
C GLN A 48 -5.06 -3.67 -9.79
N ALA A 49 -4.78 -3.64 -11.09
CA ALA A 49 -4.94 -4.77 -11.98
C ALA A 49 -3.69 -4.91 -12.86
N ALA A 50 -3.17 -6.12 -12.92
CA ALA A 50 -2.08 -6.55 -13.78
C ALA A 50 -2.37 -7.97 -14.28
N SER A 51 -1.65 -8.44 -15.30
CA SER A 51 -1.92 -9.74 -15.94
C SER A 51 -1.98 -10.94 -14.96
N ARG A 52 -1.34 -10.84 -13.79
CA ARG A 52 -1.28 -11.92 -12.78
C ARG A 52 -1.60 -11.46 -11.34
N TYR A 53 -2.01 -10.21 -11.17
CA TYR A 53 -2.25 -9.60 -9.84
C TYR A 53 -3.45 -8.67 -9.90
N GLN A 54 -4.35 -8.81 -8.93
CA GLN A 54 -5.50 -7.93 -8.76
C GLN A 54 -5.60 -7.56 -7.30
N ALA A 55 -5.75 -6.29 -6.98
CA ALA A 55 -5.99 -5.84 -5.62
C ALA A 55 -7.12 -4.80 -5.59
N LEU A 56 -7.87 -4.85 -4.50
CA LEU A 56 -8.91 -3.90 -4.17
C LEU A 56 -8.67 -3.40 -2.75
N SER A 57 -8.70 -2.09 -2.59
CA SER A 57 -8.49 -1.39 -1.33
C SER A 57 -9.66 -0.47 -1.06
N THR A 58 -10.09 -0.43 0.20
CA THR A 58 -11.12 0.48 0.68
C THR A 58 -10.76 0.93 2.09
N GLY A 59 -11.06 2.17 2.41
CA GLY A 59 -10.70 2.74 3.70
C GLY A 59 -11.47 4.00 4.00
N LEU A 60 -11.34 4.43 5.25
CA LEU A 60 -11.90 5.68 5.73
C LEU A 60 -10.89 6.40 6.62
N GLY A 61 -10.89 7.71 6.52
CA GLY A 61 -10.12 8.63 7.34
C GLY A 61 -11.06 9.55 8.11
N TYR A 62 -10.78 9.71 9.39
CA TYR A 62 -11.48 10.63 10.27
C TYR A 62 -10.54 11.71 10.78
N ASN A 63 -10.94 12.97 10.63
CA ASN A 63 -10.23 14.14 11.12
C ASN A 63 -10.79 14.49 12.50
N LEU A 64 -9.95 14.37 13.52
CA LEU A 64 -10.26 14.67 14.92
C LEU A 64 -9.84 16.10 15.30
N GLY A 65 -9.51 16.96 14.32
CA GLY A 65 -9.11 18.35 14.54
C GLY A 65 -7.79 18.45 15.30
N GLU A 66 -7.83 19.09 16.48
CA GLU A 66 -6.65 19.28 17.35
C GLU A 66 -6.04 17.96 17.85
N LEU A 67 -6.84 16.90 17.91
CA LEU A 67 -6.36 15.57 18.28
C LEU A 67 -5.64 14.86 17.12
N GLY A 68 -5.67 15.39 15.90
CA GLY A 68 -5.04 14.83 14.71
C GLY A 68 -6.02 14.19 13.73
N ALA A 69 -5.53 13.21 12.96
CA ALA A 69 -6.30 12.43 12.00
C ALA A 69 -5.97 10.94 12.16
N ALA A 70 -6.99 10.10 12.07
CA ALA A 70 -6.86 8.65 12.06
C ALA A 70 -7.43 8.10 10.75
N SER A 71 -6.85 7.05 10.20
CA SER A 71 -7.41 6.36 9.04
C SER A 71 -7.16 4.87 9.14
N ALA A 72 -8.11 4.09 8.64
CA ALA A 72 -7.97 2.66 8.47
C ALA A 72 -8.33 2.26 7.05
N ASP A 73 -7.51 1.41 6.45
CA ASP A 73 -7.75 0.81 5.14
C ASP A 73 -7.56 -0.71 5.18
N VAL A 74 -8.41 -1.40 4.43
CA VAL A 74 -8.29 -2.83 4.15
C VAL A 74 -8.02 -3.01 2.67
N THR A 75 -7.04 -3.85 2.36
CA THR A 75 -6.67 -4.20 0.99
C THR A 75 -6.75 -5.70 0.81
N GLN A 76 -7.61 -6.15 -0.09
CA GLN A 76 -7.68 -7.52 -0.55
C GLN A 76 -6.86 -7.65 -1.83
N ALA A 77 -5.93 -8.60 -1.87
CA ALA A 77 -5.15 -8.92 -3.05
C ALA A 77 -5.38 -10.38 -3.47
N TRP A 78 -5.45 -10.60 -4.77
CA TRP A 78 -5.49 -11.89 -5.43
C TRP A 78 -4.33 -11.97 -6.42
N SER A 79 -3.51 -13.00 -6.28
CA SER A 79 -2.31 -13.20 -7.09
C SER A 79 -2.27 -14.62 -7.61
N LYS A 80 -1.70 -14.81 -8.80
CA LYS A 80 -1.45 -16.14 -9.37
C LYS A 80 0.06 -16.29 -9.61
N LYS A 81 0.73 -17.08 -8.76
CA LYS A 81 2.15 -17.44 -8.93
C LYS A 81 2.29 -18.55 -9.99
N LYS A 82 3.50 -18.73 -10.53
CA LYS A 82 3.75 -19.55 -11.75
C LYS A 82 3.44 -21.02 -11.52
N ASP A 83 3.76 -21.49 -10.32
CA ASP A 83 3.73 -22.90 -9.90
C ASP A 83 2.77 -23.14 -8.72
N ASP A 84 1.92 -22.15 -8.38
CA ASP A 84 1.03 -22.19 -7.21
C ASP A 84 -0.43 -21.88 -7.57
N GLU A 85 -1.35 -22.40 -6.77
CA GLU A 85 -2.77 -22.05 -6.85
C GLU A 85 -3.00 -20.56 -6.54
N LYS A 86 -4.15 -20.01 -7.00
CA LYS A 86 -4.54 -18.61 -6.77
C LYS A 86 -4.42 -18.29 -5.27
N THR A 87 -3.47 -17.43 -4.93
CA THR A 87 -3.23 -17.00 -3.56
C THR A 87 -3.96 -15.69 -3.30
N SER A 88 -4.74 -15.62 -2.23
CA SER A 88 -5.42 -14.41 -1.78
C SER A 88 -4.93 -13.98 -0.41
N GLY A 89 -4.67 -12.70 -0.23
CA GLY A 89 -4.27 -12.12 1.06
C GLY A 89 -5.06 -10.85 1.36
N GLN A 90 -5.34 -10.61 2.64
CA GLN A 90 -5.89 -9.33 3.09
C GLN A 90 -4.76 -8.54 3.76
N SER A 91 -4.83 -7.23 3.78
CA SER A 91 -3.93 -6.38 4.55
C SER A 91 -4.76 -5.34 5.24
N TRP A 92 -4.43 -5.09 6.50
CA TRP A 92 -5.07 -4.08 7.31
C TRP A 92 -4.03 -3.05 7.68
N ARG A 93 -4.37 -1.79 7.45
CA ARG A 93 -3.50 -0.68 7.74
C ARG A 93 -4.24 0.35 8.56
N VAL A 94 -3.60 0.77 9.65
CA VAL A 94 -4.07 1.86 10.50
C VAL A 94 -2.99 2.93 10.54
N ARG A 95 -3.40 4.18 10.29
CA ARG A 95 -2.52 5.35 10.36
C ARG A 95 -3.11 6.35 11.35
N TYR A 96 -2.24 6.96 12.13
CA TYR A 96 -2.60 8.06 13.02
C TYR A 96 -1.54 9.16 12.89
N GLY A 97 -1.99 10.40 12.68
CA GLY A 97 -1.13 11.57 12.59
C GLY A 97 -1.67 12.68 13.46
N LYS A 98 -0.85 13.21 14.38
CA LYS A 98 -1.19 14.38 15.18
C LYS A 98 -0.55 15.61 14.56
N ASN A 99 -1.35 16.64 14.24
CA ASN A 99 -0.81 17.94 13.85
C ASN A 99 -0.42 18.70 15.12
N ILE A 100 0.88 18.89 15.37
CA ILE A 100 1.35 19.78 16.44
C ILE A 100 1.51 21.16 15.80
N VAL A 101 0.57 22.07 16.06
CA VAL A 101 0.62 23.47 15.57
C VAL A 101 1.50 24.36 16.47
N GLU A 102 2.11 23.81 17.52
CA GLU A 102 2.96 24.58 18.42
C GLU A 102 4.45 24.23 18.22
N LYS A 103 5.19 25.18 17.64
CA LYS A 103 6.62 25.17 17.24
C LYS A 103 6.97 24.46 15.92
N LEU A 104 7.00 25.28 14.85
CA LEU A 104 7.96 25.26 13.74
C LEU A 104 8.69 23.92 13.47
N ALA A 105 8.08 23.05 12.68
CA ALA A 105 8.80 22.10 11.82
C ALA A 105 7.92 21.73 10.61
N PRO A 106 8.33 21.96 9.35
CA PRO A 106 7.51 21.73 8.16
C PRO A 106 7.25 20.25 7.79
N MET A 107 7.52 19.29 8.69
CA MET A 107 7.17 17.88 8.52
C MET A 107 6.60 17.32 9.82
N SER A 108 5.30 17.06 9.87
CA SER A 108 4.72 16.21 10.92
C SER A 108 5.00 14.74 10.60
N PRO A 109 5.66 13.96 11.49
CA PRO A 109 5.88 12.54 11.25
C PRO A 109 4.57 11.76 11.47
N SER A 110 3.92 11.35 10.39
CA SER A 110 2.82 10.37 10.46
C SER A 110 3.39 8.99 10.85
N ARG A 111 2.87 8.36 11.90
CA ARG A 111 3.19 6.96 12.24
C ARG A 111 2.17 6.04 11.60
N ALA A 112 2.65 5.06 10.83
CA ALA A 112 1.84 4.01 10.21
C ALA A 112 2.34 2.65 10.71
N THR A 113 1.42 1.81 11.21
CA THR A 113 1.71 0.41 11.53
C THR A 113 0.94 -0.46 10.55
N ALA A 114 1.64 -1.28 9.79
CA ALA A 114 1.05 -2.27 8.89
C ALA A 114 1.29 -3.65 9.50
N ILE A 115 0.22 -4.44 9.65
CA ILE A 115 0.32 -5.83 10.08
C ILE A 115 -0.03 -6.69 8.85
N PRO A 116 0.98 -7.22 8.12
CA PRO A 116 0.72 -8.17 7.06
C PRO A 116 0.31 -9.51 7.70
N PRO A 117 -0.86 -10.09 7.38
CA PRO A 117 -1.14 -11.46 7.78
C PRO A 117 -0.23 -12.43 7.02
N ALA A 118 -0.08 -13.64 7.59
CA ALA A 118 0.61 -14.74 6.91
C ALA A 118 -0.04 -14.98 5.53
N GLY A 119 0.73 -14.76 4.46
CA GLY A 119 0.28 -14.92 3.07
C GLY A 119 0.06 -13.61 2.29
N PHE A 120 0.19 -12.44 2.92
CA PHE A 120 0.23 -11.17 2.17
C PHE A 120 1.56 -11.06 1.41
N ASN A 121 1.49 -11.01 0.08
CA ASN A 121 2.65 -10.81 -0.77
C ASN A 121 2.51 -9.44 -1.44
N THR A 122 3.58 -8.65 -1.43
CA THR A 122 3.61 -7.40 -2.18
C THR A 122 3.82 -7.65 -3.67
N LEU A 123 3.48 -6.68 -4.54
CA LEU A 123 3.69 -6.79 -5.98
C LEU A 123 5.17 -7.09 -6.32
N SER A 124 6.10 -6.44 -5.65
CA SER A 124 7.55 -6.67 -5.79
C SER A 124 7.93 -8.12 -5.46
N GLU A 125 7.40 -8.66 -4.36
CA GLU A 125 7.69 -10.01 -3.88
C GLU A 125 7.12 -11.10 -4.80
N VAL A 126 5.95 -10.87 -5.38
CA VAL A 126 5.39 -11.75 -6.42
C VAL A 126 6.25 -11.70 -7.68
N LEU A 127 6.63 -10.51 -8.14
CA LEU A 127 7.44 -10.36 -9.36
C LEU A 127 8.85 -10.93 -9.20
N ASP A 128 9.45 -10.80 -8.02
CA ASP A 128 10.74 -11.40 -7.68
C ASP A 128 10.68 -12.93 -7.63
N SER A 129 9.54 -13.52 -7.24
CA SER A 129 9.37 -15.00 -7.27
C SER A 129 9.36 -15.62 -8.66
N TYR A 130 9.13 -14.81 -9.71
CA TYR A 130 9.25 -15.25 -11.11
C TYR A 130 10.67 -15.10 -11.65
N SER A 131 11.57 -14.48 -10.87
CA SER A 131 12.98 -14.39 -11.20
C SER A 131 13.66 -15.72 -10.85
N ASN A 132 13.98 -16.46 -11.89
CA ASN A 132 14.62 -17.77 -11.80
C ASN A 132 16.13 -17.59 -11.65
N ASP A 133 16.64 -17.56 -10.42
CA ASP A 133 18.02 -17.96 -10.15
C ASP A 133 18.14 -18.57 -8.76
N GLY A 134 18.44 -19.86 -8.73
CA GLY A 134 18.64 -20.62 -7.50
C GLY A 134 19.98 -20.25 -6.88
N ASN A 135 19.96 -19.50 -5.77
CA ASN A 135 20.96 -19.55 -4.69
C ASN A 135 20.58 -18.56 -3.57
N TYR A 136 19.66 -18.95 -2.68
CA TYR A 136 19.38 -18.18 -1.47
C TYR A 136 20.32 -18.60 -0.34
N THR A 137 21.47 -17.93 -0.22
CA THR A 137 22.19 -17.86 1.07
C THR A 137 21.46 -16.89 1.99
N SER A 138 20.91 -17.43 3.07
CA SER A 138 20.21 -16.71 4.13
C SER A 138 21.18 -15.80 4.90
N ARG A 139 21.15 -14.49 4.61
CA ARG A 139 21.84 -13.49 5.43
C ARG A 139 20.84 -12.84 6.39
N SER A 140 20.83 -13.33 7.62
CA SER A 140 20.08 -12.77 8.74
C SER A 140 20.59 -11.36 9.07
N LEU A 141 19.77 -10.34 8.80
CA LEU A 141 20.02 -8.97 9.21
C LEU A 141 19.61 -8.81 10.68
N ARG A 142 20.61 -8.97 11.57
CA ARG A 142 20.58 -8.43 12.94
C ARG A 142 20.53 -6.91 12.85
N GLN A 143 19.40 -6.32 13.22
CA GLN A 143 19.26 -4.88 13.37
C GLN A 143 19.77 -4.49 14.76
N SER A 144 20.95 -3.87 14.81
CA SER A 144 21.55 -3.32 16.02
C SER A 144 20.82 -2.05 16.44
N HIS A 145 20.27 -2.05 17.65
CA HIS A 145 19.96 -0.83 18.40
C HIS A 145 21.25 -0.08 18.71
N GLN A 146 21.30 1.22 18.43
CA GLN A 146 22.11 2.13 19.24
C GLN A 146 21.29 3.34 19.65
N THR A 147 21.50 3.64 20.92
CA THR A 147 20.95 4.67 21.82
C THR A 147 21.20 6.09 21.37
#